data_AF-A0A350YEV9-F1
#
_entry.id   AF-A0A350YEV9-F1
#
_cell.length_a   1.000
_cell.length_b   1.000
_cell.length_c   1.000
_cell.angle_alpha   90.00
_cell.angle_beta   90.00
_cell.angle_gamma   90.00
#
_symmetry.space_group_name_H-M   'P 1'
#
loop_
_entity.id
_entity.type
_entity.pdbx_description
1 polymer ?
#
loop_
_entity_poly.entity_id
_entity_poly.type
_entity_poly.pdbx_seq_one_letter_code
_entity_poly.pdbx_strand_id
1 'polypeptide(L)' 'MRWFTPKKISDNELGEYLPDDEAQLQEGYEPIQAENDAEAQEKCREVASEYGGVQANAEPTDRKNEYDCRFKFWG' A
#
# COMPACT_ATOMS: atom_id res chain seq x y z
N MET A 1 43.13 -23.78 17.03
CA MET A 1 41.97 -22.86 17.16
C MET A 1 42.07 -21.77 16.11
N ARG A 2 40.92 -21.38 15.50
CA ARG A 2 40.67 -20.25 14.58
C ARG A 2 41.19 -20.50 13.15
N TRP A 3 40.38 -20.87 12.15
CA TRP A 3 39.24 -20.15 11.51
C TRP A 3 39.74 -18.75 11.08
N PHE A 4 39.77 -18.34 9.81
CA PHE A 4 38.68 -18.28 8.84
C PHE A 4 39.21 -18.22 7.40
N THR A 5 38.49 -18.88 6.50
CA THR A 5 38.55 -18.76 5.04
C THR A 5 38.26 -17.33 4.56
N PRO A 6 38.78 -16.91 3.40
CA PRO A 6 38.53 -15.58 2.85
C PRO A 6 37.03 -15.44 2.55
N LYS A 7 36.38 -14.51 3.25
CA LYS A 7 35.02 -14.07 2.92
C LYS A 7 35.11 -13.40 1.55
N LYS A 8 34.73 -14.14 0.51
CA LYS A 8 34.37 -13.56 -0.78
C LYS A 8 33.28 -12.55 -0.47
N ILE A 9 33.64 -11.28 -0.60
CA ILE A 9 32.70 -10.16 -0.61
C ILE A 9 31.81 -10.45 -1.81
N SER A 10 30.59 -10.90 -1.54
CA SER A 10 29.62 -11.15 -2.59
C SER A 10 29.31 -9.82 -3.26
N ASP A 11 29.52 -9.78 -4.56
CA ASP A 11 28.91 -8.85 -5.50
C ASP A 11 27.45 -8.53 -5.08
N ASN A 12 27.22 -7.32 -4.54
CA ASN A 12 25.94 -6.58 -4.49
C ASN A 12 25.94 -5.47 -3.43
N GLU A 13 27.04 -4.73 -3.21
CA GLU A 13 27.02 -3.62 -2.23
C GLU A 13 26.47 -2.31 -2.78
N LEU A 14 26.19 -2.19 -4.08
CA LEU A 14 25.47 -1.05 -4.66
C LEU A 14 24.76 -1.54 -5.93
N GLY A 15 23.67 -2.29 -5.77
CA GLY A 15 22.75 -2.52 -6.87
C GLY A 15 22.33 -1.17 -7.43
N GLU A 16 22.52 -0.97 -8.73
CA GLU A 16 22.21 0.25 -9.45
C GLU A 16 20.78 0.68 -9.11
N TYR A 17 20.63 1.72 -8.26
CA TYR A 17 19.33 2.32 -7.99
C TYR A 17 18.99 3.21 -9.19
N LEU A 18 18.63 2.55 -10.29
CA LEU A 18 17.79 3.18 -11.30
C LEU A 18 16.42 3.33 -10.62
N PRO A 19 15.87 4.55 -10.44
CA PRO A 19 14.47 4.65 -10.09
C PRO A 19 13.70 4.02 -11.25
N ASP A 20 13.08 2.87 -11.03
CA ASP A 20 12.15 2.28 -11.99
C ASP A 20 11.18 3.37 -12.43
N ASP A 21 11.28 3.77 -13.70
CA ASP A 21 10.44 4.77 -14.37
C ASP A 21 9.00 4.25 -14.58
N GLU A 22 8.64 3.18 -13.86
CA GLU A 22 7.38 2.48 -13.96
C GLU A 22 6.53 2.83 -12.75
N ALA A 23 5.48 3.64 -12.96
CA ALA A 23 4.46 3.85 -11.94
C ALA A 23 3.90 2.48 -11.52
N GLN A 24 4.13 2.08 -10.28
CA GLN A 24 3.67 0.80 -9.77
C GLN A 24 2.31 0.99 -9.11
N LEU A 25 1.44 -0.01 -9.27
CA LEU A 25 0.14 0.00 -8.63
C LEU A 25 0.32 -0.31 -7.15
N GLN A 26 0.31 0.73 -6.31
CA GLN A 26 0.42 0.62 -4.86
C GLN A 26 -0.97 0.45 -4.24
N GLU A 27 -1.03 -0.21 -3.08
CA GLU A 27 -2.27 -0.38 -2.32
C GLU A 27 -2.28 0.60 -1.14
N GLY A 28 -3.28 1.49 -1.13
CA GLY A 28 -3.58 2.41 -0.05
C GLY A 28 -4.64 1.84 0.89
N TYR A 29 -4.49 2.13 2.17
CA TYR A 29 -5.39 1.71 3.22
C TYR A 29 -5.70 2.91 4.11
N GLU A 30 -6.99 3.21 4.27
CA GLU A 30 -7.48 4.27 5.14
C GLU A 30 -8.72 3.78 5.92
N PRO A 31 -8.73 3.86 7.26
CA PRO A 31 -9.93 3.57 8.03
C PRO A 31 -10.90 4.74 7.93
N ILE A 32 -12.14 4.47 7.52
CA ILE A 32 -13.20 5.47 7.40
C ILE A 32 -14.35 5.14 8.35
N GLN A 33 -15.05 6.18 8.82
CA GLN A 33 -16.28 6.02 9.58
C GLN A 33 -17.49 6.29 8.70
N ALA A 34 -18.44 5.37 8.70
CA ALA A 34 -19.68 5.50 7.94
C ALA A 34 -20.85 4.83 8.65
N GLU A 35 -22.06 5.35 8.44
CA GLU A 35 -23.27 4.81 9.08
C GLU A 35 -23.85 3.60 8.33
N ASN A 36 -23.45 3.39 7.08
CA ASN A 36 -23.89 2.29 6.22
C ASN A 36 -22.88 2.02 5.10
N ASP A 37 -22.98 0.86 4.44
CA ASP A 37 -22.05 0.42 3.39
C ASP A 37 -22.02 1.36 2.17
N ALA A 38 -23.16 1.99 1.84
CA ALA A 38 -23.24 2.90 0.69
C ALA A 38 -22.45 4.19 0.95
N GLU A 39 -22.59 4.77 2.13
CA GLU A 39 -21.82 5.93 2.57
C GLU A 39 -20.33 5.59 2.73
N ALA A 40 -20.01 4.40 3.25
CA ALA A 40 -18.64 3.92 3.35
C ALA A 40 -17.98 3.84 1.97
N GLN A 41 -18.70 3.28 0.99
CA GLN A 41 -18.20 3.14 -0.36
C GLN A 41 -18.04 4.48 -1.07
N GLU A 42 -18.92 5.46 -0.81
CA GLU A 42 -18.81 6.83 -1.33
C GLU A 42 -17.59 7.54 -0.74
N LYS A 43 -17.45 7.56 0.58
CA LYS A 43 -16.29 8.12 1.28
C LYS A 43 -14.99 7.48 0.82
N CYS A 44 -14.98 6.16 0.66
CA CYS A 44 -13.81 5.43 0.19
C CYS A 44 -13.41 5.84 -1.24
N ARG A 45 -14.39 6.13 -2.10
CA ARG A 45 -14.12 6.65 -3.46
C ARG A 45 -13.61 8.09 -3.43
N GLU A 46 -14.13 8.94 -2.55
CA GLU A 46 -13.64 10.30 -2.39
C GLU A 46 -12.18 10.28 -1.92
N VAL A 47 -11.88 9.54 -0.86
CA VAL A 47 -10.51 9.35 -0.34
C VAL A 47 -9.60 8.82 -1.46
N ALA A 48 -9.98 7.73 -2.12
CA ALA A 48 -9.20 7.20 -3.23
C ALA A 48 -8.97 8.26 -4.31
N SER A 49 -9.99 9.04 -4.69
CA SER A 49 -9.87 10.09 -5.69
C SER A 49 -8.87 11.19 -5.29
N GLU A 50 -8.76 11.54 -4.00
CA GLU A 50 -7.75 12.49 -3.51
C GLU A 50 -6.32 11.96 -3.70
N TYR A 51 -6.13 10.64 -3.58
CA TYR A 51 -4.84 9.97 -3.82
C TYR A 51 -4.62 9.56 -5.28
N GLY A 52 -5.52 9.89 -6.21
CA GLY A 52 -5.46 9.36 -7.59
C GLY A 52 -5.66 7.83 -7.66
N GLY A 53 -6.26 7.28 -6.61
CA GLY A 53 -6.58 5.87 -6.44
C GLY A 53 -7.76 5.42 -7.30
N VAL A 54 -7.60 4.22 -7.84
CA VAL A 54 -8.56 3.40 -8.56
C VAL A 54 -8.93 2.18 -7.71
N GLN A 55 -10.02 1.50 -8.05
CA GLN A 55 -10.46 0.28 -7.37
C GLN A 55 -10.67 0.46 -5.85
N ALA A 56 -11.35 1.53 -5.46
CA ALA A 56 -11.72 1.79 -4.07
C ALA A 56 -12.83 0.83 -3.60
N ASN A 57 -12.60 0.12 -2.50
CA ASN A 57 -13.56 -0.78 -1.88
C ASN A 57 -13.60 -0.55 -0.38
N ALA A 58 -14.79 -0.34 0.16
CA ALA A 58 -15.00 -0.25 1.61
C ALA A 58 -15.44 -1.60 2.15
N GLU A 59 -14.69 -2.17 3.10
CA GLU A 59 -15.04 -3.41 3.78
C GLU A 59 -15.45 -3.12 5.23
N PRO A 60 -16.59 -3.61 5.72
CA PRO A 60 -16.98 -3.40 7.12
C PRO A 60 -15.99 -4.12 8.06
N THR A 61 -15.61 -3.45 9.15
CA THR A 61 -14.76 -4.06 10.19
C THR A 61 -15.61 -4.60 11.34
N ASP A 62 -14.98 -5.29 12.30
CA ASP A 62 -15.63 -5.74 13.53
C ASP A 62 -16.10 -4.57 14.43
N ARG A 63 -15.67 -3.33 14.14
CA ARG A 63 -16.05 -2.15 14.93
C ARG A 63 -17.26 -1.46 14.33
N LYS A 64 -18.15 -0.99 15.21
CA LYS A 64 -19.37 -0.31 14.81
C LYS A 64 -19.04 0.96 14.01
N ASN A 65 -19.64 1.06 12.82
CA ASN A 65 -19.52 2.20 11.90
C ASN A 65 -18.08 2.44 11.39
N GLU A 66 -17.20 1.46 11.48
CA GLU A 66 -15.84 1.52 10.94
C GLU A 66 -15.75 0.64 9.70
N TYR A 67 -15.16 1.18 8.65
CA TYR A 67 -14.94 0.49 7.38
C TYR A 67 -13.49 0.66 6.97
N ASP A 68 -12.91 -0.42 6.49
CA ASP A 68 -11.60 -0.44 5.87
C ASP A 68 -11.73 -0.01 4.42
N CYS A 69 -11.33 1.22 4.10
CA CYS A 69 -11.21 1.66 2.72
C CYS A 69 -9.88 1.18 2.15
N ARG A 70 -9.96 0.32 1.14
CA ARG A 70 -8.82 -0.16 0.36
C ARG A 70 -8.92 0.41 -1.04
N PHE A 71 -7.86 1.04 -1.51
CA PHE A 71 -7.79 1.60 -2.86
C PHE A 71 -6.41 1.35 -3.44
N LYS A 72 -6.29 1.44 -4.76
CA LYS A 72 -5.00 1.24 -5.44
C LYS A 72 -4.62 2.50 -6.18
N PHE A 73 -3.43 3.02 -6.01
CA PHE A 73 -3.00 4.25 -6.71
C PHE A 73 -1.69 4.01 -7.43
N TRP A 74 -1.45 4.82 -8.46
CA TRP A 74 -0.19 4.81 -9.19
C TRP A 74 0.77 5.76 -8.49
N GLY A 75 1.93 5.26 -8.07
CA GLY A 75 2.96 6.08 -7.42
C GLY A 75 4.34 5.49 -7.57
#